data_AF-A0A2V2ET34-F1
#
_entry.id   AF-A0A2V2ET34-F1
#
_cell.length_a   1.000
_cell.length_b   1.000
_cell.length_c   1.000
_cell.angle_alpha   90.00
_cell.angle_beta   90.00
_cell.angle_gamma   90.00
#
_symmetry.space_group_name_H-M   'P 1'
#
loop_
_entity.id
_entity.type
_entity.pdbx_description
1 polymer ?
#
loop_
_entity_poly.entity_id
_entity_poly.type
_entity_poly.pdbx_seq_one_letter_code
_entity_poly.pdbx_strand_id
1 'polypeptide(L)'
;MAKKPKLKNPLLVTIIRVIQGILIGAGAILPGISGGVLCVVFGIYRPMMALLAHPKENLPRYGRMLLPVGVGWVLGFAVFAWLIKILFDASETMAVILFIGLIAGTIPSLYREAGKMG
;
A
#
# COMPACT_ATOMS: atom_id res chain seq x y z
N MET A 1 3.66 -22.24 13.83
CA MET A 1 3.42 -21.84 12.43
C MET A 1 1.91 -21.85 12.17
N ALA A 2 1.24 -20.69 12.15
CA ALA A 2 -0.19 -20.62 11.91
C ALA A 2 -0.51 -21.00 10.45
N LYS A 3 -1.29 -22.07 10.27
CA LYS A 3 -1.73 -22.60 8.99
C LYS A 3 -2.64 -21.54 8.34
N LYS A 4 -2.12 -20.73 7.41
CA LYS A 4 -2.94 -19.74 6.67
C LYS A 4 -4.12 -20.48 6.01
N PRO A 5 -5.38 -20.05 6.24
CA PRO A 5 -6.52 -20.70 5.63
C PRO A 5 -6.36 -20.62 4.10
N LYS A 6 -6.26 -21.77 3.44
CA LYS A 6 -6.31 -21.85 1.98
C LYS A 6 -7.73 -21.44 1.57
N LEU A 7 -7.89 -20.18 1.19
CA LEU A 7 -9.11 -19.69 0.55
C LEU A 7 -9.41 -20.60 -0.64
N LYS A 8 -10.52 -21.34 -0.57
CA LYS A 8 -10.92 -22.32 -1.59
C LYS A 8 -11.47 -21.65 -2.86
N ASN A 9 -11.92 -20.40 -2.77
CA ASN A 9 -12.59 -19.70 -3.87
C ASN A 9 -11.65 -18.72 -4.60
N PRO A 10 -11.40 -18.91 -5.91
CA PRO A 10 -10.51 -18.04 -6.68
C PRO A 10 -11.01 -16.59 -6.77
N LEU A 11 -12.33 -16.37 -6.73
CA LEU A 11 -12.93 -15.04 -6.70
C LEU A 11 -12.63 -14.29 -5.39
N LEU A 12 -12.75 -14.95 -4.23
CA LEU A 12 -12.43 -14.33 -2.94
C LEU A 12 -10.96 -13.94 -2.86
N VAL A 13 -10.05 -14.78 -3.36
CA VAL A 13 -8.61 -14.45 -3.42
C VAL A 13 -8.37 -13.23 -4.29
N THR A 14 -9.08 -13.11 -5.41
CA THR A 14 -8.95 -11.96 -6.32
C THR A 14 -9.47 -10.69 -5.67
N ILE A 15 -10.64 -10.73 -5.03
CA ILE A 15 -11.21 -9.59 -4.29
C ILE A 15 -10.27 -9.13 -3.17
N ILE A 16 -9.74 -10.06 -2.37
CA ILE A 16 -8.77 -9.74 -1.31
C ILE A 16 -7.54 -9.04 -1.90
N ARG A 17 -7.04 -9.50 -3.05
CA ARG A 17 -5.89 -8.87 -3.72
C ARG A 17 -6.20 -7.47 -4.24
N VAL A 18 -7.40 -7.24 -4.77
CA VAL A 18 -7.86 -5.90 -5.14
C VAL A 18 -7.90 -4.99 -3.92
N ILE A 19 -8.48 -5.44 -2.80
CA ILE A 19 -8.53 -4.67 -1.56
C ILE A 19 -7.11 -4.36 -1.03
N GLN A 20 -6.21 -5.35 -1.06
CA GLN A 20 -4.80 -5.12 -0.71
C GLN A 20 -4.17 -4.07 -1.62
N GLY A 21 -4.43 -4.13 -2.92
CA GLY A 21 -4.04 -3.10 -3.88
C GLY A 21 -4.55 -1.72 -3.49
N ILE A 22 -5.84 -1.59 -3.16
CA ILE A 22 -6.46 -0.32 -2.75
C ILE A 22 -5.74 0.26 -1.53
N LEU A 23 -5.47 -0.56 -0.53
CA LEU A 23 -4.76 -0.13 0.68
C LEU A 23 -3.33 0.31 0.39
N ILE A 24 -2.61 -0.42 -0.48
CA ILE A 24 -1.26 -0.02 -0.92
C ILE A 24 -1.32 1.31 -1.70
N GLY A 25 -2.32 1.49 -2.57
CA GLY A 25 -2.52 2.70 -3.36
C GLY A 25 -2.82 3.93 -2.49
N ALA A 26 -3.72 3.79 -1.51
CA ALA A 26 -3.99 4.83 -0.52
C ALA A 26 -2.74 5.14 0.33
N GLY A 27 -2.00 4.11 0.74
CA GLY A 27 -0.74 4.23 1.48
C GLY A 27 0.43 4.83 0.67
N ALA A 28 0.25 5.11 -0.62
CA ALA A 28 1.23 5.85 -1.42
C ALA A 28 1.06 7.38 -1.32
N ILE A 29 -0.12 7.85 -0.88
CA ILE A 29 -0.46 9.28 -0.78
C ILE A 29 -0.43 9.74 0.68
N LEU A 30 -0.92 8.92 1.62
CA LEU A 30 -1.06 9.32 3.02
C LEU A 30 0.31 9.40 3.73
N PRO A 31 0.66 10.54 4.35
CA PRO A 31 1.91 10.68 5.09
C PRO A 31 1.92 9.73 6.30
N GLY A 32 3.07 9.12 6.55
CA GLY A 32 3.27 8.18 7.66
C GLY A 32 2.77 6.76 7.43
N ILE A 33 2.15 6.47 6.28
CA ILE A 33 1.92 5.09 5.82
C ILE A 33 2.91 4.76 4.71
N SER A 34 3.57 3.60 4.84
CA SER A 34 4.50 3.10 3.82
C SER A 34 3.84 2.03 2.95
N GLY A 35 3.57 2.36 1.70
CA GLY A 35 3.09 1.40 0.69
C GLY A 35 4.02 0.20 0.53
N GLY A 36 5.33 0.38 0.65
CA GLY A 36 6.33 -0.70 0.61
C GLY A 36 6.19 -1.67 1.80
N VAL A 37 5.99 -1.15 3.02
CA VAL A 37 5.74 -1.98 4.20
C VAL A 37 4.42 -2.74 4.06
N LEU A 38 3.36 -2.11 3.54
CA LEU A 38 2.10 -2.78 3.23
C LEU A 38 2.30 -3.94 2.23
N CYS A 39 3.10 -3.73 1.18
CA CYS A 39 3.47 -4.80 0.26
C CYS A 39 4.18 -5.97 0.97
N VAL A 40 5.03 -5.70 1.95
CA VAL A 40 5.72 -6.75 2.74
C VAL A 40 4.71 -7.49 3.62
N VAL A 41 3.86 -6.76 4.35
CA VAL A 41 2.82 -7.32 5.23
C VAL A 41 1.85 -8.21 4.45
N PHE A 42 1.44 -7.77 3.25
CA PHE A 42 0.55 -8.55 2.39
C PHE A 42 1.28 -9.67 1.61
N GLY A 43 2.61 -9.76 1.70
CA GLY A 43 3.40 -10.77 1.01
C GLY A 43 3.49 -10.56 -0.51
N ILE A 44 3.21 -9.35 -0.98
CA ILE A 44 3.23 -8.94 -2.40
C ILE A 44 4.63 -8.43 -2.79
N TYR A 45 5.41 -7.94 -1.81
CA TYR A 45 6.73 -7.37 -2.04
C TYR A 45 7.68 -8.31 -2.79
N ARG A 46 7.81 -9.57 -2.34
CA ARG A 46 8.68 -10.57 -3.00
C ARG A 46 8.25 -10.87 -4.44
N PRO A 47 6.98 -11.22 -4.73
CA PRO A 47 6.48 -11.36 -6.09
C PRO A 47 6.74 -10.14 -6.99
N MET A 48 6.50 -8.94 -6.46
CA MET A 48 6.70 -7.68 -7.18
C MET A 48 8.17 -7.46 -7.52
N MET A 49 9.08 -7.64 -6.56
CA MET A 49 10.52 -7.51 -6.79
C MET A 49 11.05 -8.56 -7.76
N ALA A 50 10.57 -9.81 -7.69
CA ALA A 50 10.94 -10.85 -8.63
C ALA A 50 10.48 -10.52 -10.06
N LEU A 51 9.27 -9.95 -10.20
CA LEU A 51 8.78 -9.46 -11.49
C LEU A 51 9.64 -8.30 -12.02
N LEU A 52 10.05 -7.37 -11.17
CA LEU A 52 10.89 -6.24 -11.58
C LEU A 52 12.31 -6.68 -11.96
N ALA A 53 12.87 -7.66 -11.26
CA ALA A 53 14.22 -8.17 -11.54
C ALA A 53 14.30 -8.97 -12.85
N HIS A 54 13.34 -9.87 -13.09
CA HIS A 54 13.30 -10.69 -14.30
C HIS A 54 11.88 -10.73 -14.89
N PRO A 55 11.45 -9.66 -15.58
CA PRO A 55 10.06 -9.48 -15.99
C PRO A 55 9.56 -10.54 -16.95
N LYS A 56 10.35 -10.91 -17.97
CA LYS A 56 9.91 -11.90 -18.98
C LYS A 56 9.65 -13.28 -18.39
N GLU A 57 10.45 -13.71 -17.42
CA GLU A 57 10.35 -15.03 -16.79
C GLU A 57 9.28 -15.07 -15.70
N ASN A 58 9.11 -13.97 -14.96
CA ASN A 58 8.25 -13.92 -13.79
C ASN A 58 6.85 -13.36 -14.06
N LEU A 59 6.61 -12.73 -15.21
CA LEU A 59 5.28 -12.26 -15.63
C LEU A 59 4.25 -13.39 -15.73
N PRO A 60 4.50 -14.55 -16.38
CA PRO A 60 3.53 -15.65 -16.38
C PRO A 60 3.31 -16.25 -14.98
N ARG A 61 4.33 -16.17 -14.10
CA ARG A 61 4.29 -16.77 -12.74
C ARG A 61 3.54 -15.92 -11.73
N TYR A 62 3.78 -14.61 -11.71
CA TYR A 62 3.22 -13.68 -10.72
C TYR A 62 2.19 -12.71 -11.30
N GLY A 63 2.07 -12.60 -12.63
CA GLY A 63 1.14 -11.67 -13.29
C GLY A 63 -0.31 -11.87 -12.89
N ARG A 64 -0.79 -13.11 -12.77
CA ARG A 64 -2.16 -13.41 -12.26
C ARG A 64 -2.39 -12.94 -10.83
N MET A 65 -1.34 -12.78 -10.02
CA MET A 65 -1.42 -12.23 -8.68
C MET A 65 -1.29 -10.72 -8.64
N LEU A 66 -0.38 -10.18 -9.43
CA LEU A 66 -0.06 -8.75 -9.43
C LEU A 66 -1.08 -7.93 -10.20
N LEU A 67 -1.75 -8.47 -11.23
CA LEU A 67 -2.81 -7.78 -11.97
C LEU A 67 -3.94 -7.25 -11.07
N PRO A 68 -4.65 -8.08 -10.27
CA PRO A 68 -5.72 -7.57 -9.41
C PRO A 68 -5.20 -6.60 -8.34
N VAL A 69 -3.98 -6.81 -7.83
CA VAL A 69 -3.34 -5.85 -6.91
C VAL A 69 -3.07 -4.53 -7.60
N GLY A 70 -2.57 -4.53 -8.84
CA GLY A 70 -2.27 -3.33 -9.61
C GLY A 70 -3.55 -2.55 -9.96
N VAL A 71 -4.62 -3.25 -10.34
CA VAL A 71 -5.95 -2.62 -10.53
C VAL A 71 -6.43 -1.98 -9.23
N GLY A 72 -6.33 -2.71 -8.11
CA GLY A 72 -6.66 -2.18 -6.80
C GLY A 72 -5.81 -0.96 -6.43
N TRP A 73 -4.51 -0.99 -6.73
CA TRP A 73 -3.57 0.10 -6.46
C TRP A 73 -3.94 1.37 -7.22
N VAL A 74 -4.19 1.27 -8.53
CA VAL A 74 -4.62 2.41 -9.34
C VAL A 74 -5.95 2.96 -8.82
N LEU A 75 -6.92 2.09 -8.54
CA LEU A 75 -8.22 2.49 -8.02
C LEU A 75 -8.10 3.17 -6.65
N GLY A 76 -7.34 2.59 -5.73
CA GLY A 76 -7.11 3.14 -4.40
C GLY A 76 -6.38 4.48 -4.45
N PHE A 77 -5.35 4.59 -5.29
CA PHE A 77 -4.63 5.84 -5.51
C PHE A 77 -5.58 6.92 -6.06
N ALA A 78 -6.36 6.62 -7.11
CA ALA A 78 -7.27 7.58 -7.72
C ALA A 78 -8.40 8.03 -6.76
N VAL A 79 -9.04 7.08 -6.08
CA VAL A 79 -10.09 7.37 -5.09
C VAL A 79 -9.53 8.21 -3.95
N PHE A 80 -8.35 7.87 -3.45
CA PHE A 80 -7.75 8.60 -2.33
C PHE A 80 -7.24 9.97 -2.76
N ALA A 81 -6.66 10.12 -3.96
CA ALA A 81 -6.30 11.41 -4.53
C ALA A 81 -7.53 12.33 -4.69
N TRP A 82 -8.66 11.78 -5.14
CA TRP A 82 -9.92 12.51 -5.22
C TRP A 82 -10.46 12.90 -3.85
N LEU A 83 -10.35 12.01 -2.86
CA LEU A 83 -10.73 12.31 -1.47
C LEU A 83 -9.88 13.45 -0.88
N ILE A 84 -8.56 13.43 -1.10
CA ILE A 84 -7.67 14.51 -0.69
C ILE A 84 -8.04 15.81 -1.41
N LYS A 85 -8.34 15.76 -2.71
CA LYS A 85 -8.82 16.94 -3.44
C LYS A 85 -10.08 17.53 -2.79
N ILE A 86 -11.09 16.71 -2.48
CA ILE A 86 -12.31 17.17 -1.78
C ILE A 86 -11.97 17.80 -0.43
N LEU A 87 -11.02 17.21 0.31
CA LEU A 87 -10.60 17.73 1.61
C LEU A 87 -9.94 19.12 1.49
N PHE A 88 -9.07 19.30 0.50
CA PHE A 88 -8.43 20.59 0.21
C PHE A 88 -9.44 21.62 -0.30
N ASP A 89 -10.36 21.23 -1.19
CA ASP A 89 -11.43 22.11 -1.71
C ASP A 89 -12.38 22.59 -0.59
N ALA A 90 -12.57 21.78 0.46
CA ALA A 90 -13.38 22.14 1.62
C ALA A 90 -12.65 23.11 2.58
N SER A 91 -11.38 22.82 2.91
CA SER A 91 -10.54 23.72 3.70
C SER A 91 -9.07 23.35 3.56
N GLU A 92 -8.32 24.14 2.80
CA GLU A 92 -6.87 23.98 2.66
C GLU A 92 -6.16 24.03 4.02
N THR A 93 -6.55 24.95 4.91
CA THR A 93 -5.94 25.08 6.24
C THR A 93 -6.12 23.82 7.08
N MET A 94 -7.33 23.25 7.10
CA MET A 94 -7.60 22.02 7.86
C MET A 94 -6.84 20.83 7.25
N ALA A 95 -6.79 20.73 5.92
CA ALA A 95 -6.03 19.69 5.24
C ALA A 95 -4.53 19.80 5.59
N VAL A 96 -3.93 20.97 5.49
CA VAL A 96 -2.51 21.17 5.82
C VAL A 96 -2.21 20.82 7.27
N ILE A 97 -3.04 21.26 8.24
CA ILE A 97 -2.87 20.92 9.65
C ILE A 97 -2.96 19.41 9.87
N LEU A 98 -3.89 18.71 9.20
CA LEU A 98 -4.00 17.26 9.25
C LEU A 98 -2.70 16.58 8.76
N PHE A 99 -2.17 17.00 7.61
CA PHE A 99 -0.94 16.42 7.06
C PHE A 99 0.27 16.71 7.95
N ILE A 100 0.39 17.93 8.48
CA ILE A 100 1.43 18.29 9.46
C ILE A 100 1.30 17.40 10.70
N GLY A 101 0.10 17.23 11.24
CA GLY A 101 -0.16 16.37 12.40
C GLY A 101 0.22 14.91 12.15
N LEU A 102 -0.12 14.36 10.98
CA LEU A 102 0.26 13.00 10.58
C LEU A 102 1.78 12.85 10.47
N ILE A 103 2.47 13.79 9.81
CA ILE A 103 3.93 13.78 9.69
C ILE A 103 4.57 13.90 11.08
N ALA A 104 4.11 14.84 11.90
CA ALA A 104 4.62 15.05 13.26
C ALA A 104 4.43 13.79 14.12
N GLY A 105 3.31 13.08 13.95
CA GLY A 105 3.05 11.80 14.62
C GLY A 105 4.07 10.71 14.29
N THR A 106 4.79 10.79 13.16
CA THR A 106 5.85 9.84 12.82
C THR A 106 7.20 10.14 13.48
N ILE A 107 7.41 11.38 13.95
CA ILE A 107 8.69 11.85 14.50
C ILE A 107 9.16 11.01 15.71
N PRO A 108 8.31 10.67 16.71
CA PRO A 108 8.75 9.84 17.83
C PRO A 108 9.23 8.44 17.41
N SER A 109 8.62 7.87 16.37
CA SER A 109 9.06 6.60 15.81
C SER A 109 10.42 6.74 15.13
N LEU A 110 10.59 7.79 14.32
CA LEU A 110 11.85 8.07 13.63
C LEU A 110 13.00 8.30 14.61
N TYR A 111 12.77 9.08 15.67
CA TYR A 111 13.78 9.34 16.70
C TYR A 111 14.20 8.05 17.42
N ARG A 112 13.24 7.19 17.76
CA ARG A 112 13.51 5.89 18.40
C ARG A 112 14.29 4.95 17.46
N GLU A 113 13.99 4.97 16.16
CA GLU A 113 14.71 4.14 15.18
C GLU A 113 16.13 4.64 14.95
N ALA A 114 16.32 5.96 14.81
CA ALA A 114 17.63 6.58 14.63
C ALA A 114 18.56 6.33 15.83
N GLY A 115 18.03 6.41 17.07
CA GLY A 115 18.80 6.14 18.29
C GLY A 115 19.21 4.67 18.50
N LYS A 116 18.69 3.71 17.72
CA LYS A 116 19.15 2.31 17.78
C LYS A 116 20.38 2.03 16.92
N MET A 117 20.72 2.93 15.98
CA MET A 117 21.84 2.77 15.06
C MET A 117 23.03 3.70 15.38
N GLY A 118 22.92 4.50 16.44
CA GLY A 118 23.97 5.39 16.94
C GLY A 118 24.68 4.83 18.18
#